data_AF-A0A970PYN0-F1
#
_entry.id   AF-A0A970PYN0-F1
#
_cell.length_a   1.000
_cell.length_b   1.000
_cell.length_c   1.000
_cell.angle_alpha   90.00
_cell.angle_beta   90.00
_cell.angle_gamma   90.00
#
_symmetry.space_group_name_H-M   'P 1'
#
loop_
_entity.id
_entity.type
_entity.pdbx_description
1 polymer ?
#
loop_
_entity_poly.entity_id
_entity_poly.type
_entity_poly.pdbx_seq_one_letter_code
_entity_poly.pdbx_strand_id
1 'polypeptide(L)'
;MRIKNFYSLIIIIFASFYASAQEISVFFDEENKIEFINAELNENLNLFTEYPGFKEARVFQSDENTFFLVIQYQQNNKLHQNRVALDSAAYLDLKKKVSTAFQKKDSAISLDRDGRPSWLVGTTCLSLGFYGWAIPTIFDIDGKSAVATYLLTSAAGFLVPYFISERRDLSYSQAQLSNYGGATGILHGFLFYELFNGDNKDERLATMLGVSVAELVAGFIAGKNLYKGYTDIMTSTASFGTAYGFGLAATLGLYSSDKVKSYWAASALLGTAAGYYVGSIMANKYHYTPGDAFVVTTFGLVGGYVPVSLLVLANTNFNDNVALFPILGSLGGLFLGHYLNKEKDFSDGNGVLVELGTIASALFGAGLGYLFSNDSGVILSAGAAGSVLGLAGLYSSLSDKSKSDYSLNNLKINFQPSGLLPVFSNKYDKMNLSIVNVKYDF
;
A
#
# COMPACT_ATOMS: atom_id res chain seq x y z
N MET A 1 -4.02 8.08 -84.05
CA MET A 1 -3.07 8.97 -83.35
C MET A 1 -3.87 10.09 -82.70
N ARG A 2 -3.72 10.31 -81.38
CA ARG A 2 -4.11 11.50 -80.60
C ARG A 2 -5.62 11.83 -80.62
N ILE A 3 -6.41 11.63 -79.57
CA ILE A 3 -6.83 12.75 -78.67
C ILE A 3 -7.55 12.23 -77.39
N LYS A 4 -7.86 10.93 -77.26
CA LYS A 4 -8.68 10.43 -76.13
C LYS A 4 -7.95 10.26 -74.78
N ASN A 5 -6.62 10.35 -74.74
CA ASN A 5 -5.85 10.19 -73.49
C ASN A 5 -5.49 11.52 -72.79
N PHE A 6 -5.90 12.68 -73.31
CA PHE A 6 -5.54 13.98 -72.72
C PHE A 6 -6.55 14.46 -71.67
N TYR A 7 -7.83 14.11 -71.82
CA TYR A 7 -8.88 14.54 -70.88
C TYR A 7 -8.85 13.80 -69.53
N SER A 8 -8.40 12.54 -69.51
CA SER A 8 -8.26 11.77 -68.25
C SER A 8 -7.07 12.26 -67.41
N LEU A 9 -6.06 12.91 -68.00
CA LEU A 9 -4.93 13.45 -67.25
C LEU A 9 -5.26 14.81 -66.59
N ILE A 10 -6.11 15.63 -67.22
CA ILE A 10 -6.52 16.95 -66.68
C ILE A 10 -7.47 16.81 -65.48
N ILE A 11 -8.32 15.78 -65.45
CA ILE A 11 -9.24 15.54 -64.31
C ILE A 11 -8.49 15.03 -63.07
N ILE A 12 -7.39 14.28 -63.24
CA ILE A 12 -6.56 13.83 -62.11
C ILE A 12 -5.72 14.98 -61.54
N ILE A 13 -5.29 15.94 -62.37
CA ILE A 13 -4.50 17.11 -61.90
C ILE A 13 -5.39 18.14 -61.17
N PHE A 14 -6.69 18.25 -61.50
CA PHE A 14 -7.60 19.15 -60.77
C PHE A 14 -8.18 18.58 -59.46
N ALA A 15 -8.13 17.26 -59.26
CA ALA A 15 -8.58 16.62 -58.02
C ALA A 15 -7.52 16.64 -56.89
N SER A 16 -6.26 16.95 -57.19
CA SER A 16 -5.15 16.93 -56.22
C SER A 16 -4.97 18.23 -55.41
N PHE A 17 -5.80 19.27 -55.62
CA PHE A 17 -5.62 20.59 -54.99
C PHE A 17 -6.68 20.98 -53.95
N TYR A 18 -7.57 20.06 -53.55
CA TYR A 18 -8.39 20.24 -52.35
C TYR A 18 -7.78 19.49 -51.17
N ALA A 19 -6.51 19.79 -50.85
CA ALA A 19 -6.00 19.54 -49.51
C ALA A 19 -6.69 20.54 -48.57
N SER A 20 -7.92 20.20 -48.16
CA SER A 20 -8.58 20.92 -47.07
C SER A 20 -7.73 20.70 -45.84
N ALA A 21 -7.07 21.76 -45.36
CA ALA A 21 -6.35 21.71 -44.10
C ALA A 21 -7.33 21.23 -43.02
N GLN A 22 -7.16 19.99 -42.56
CA GLN A 22 -7.99 19.42 -41.52
C GLN A 22 -7.48 19.96 -40.18
N GLU A 23 -8.36 20.66 -39.47
CA GLU A 23 -8.09 21.14 -38.12
C GLU A 23 -8.19 19.96 -37.13
N ILE A 24 -7.13 19.71 -36.36
CA ILE A 24 -7.06 18.62 -35.38
C ILE A 24 -7.17 19.20 -33.97
N SER A 25 -8.05 18.65 -33.13
CA SER A 25 -8.16 19.02 -31.71
C SER A 25 -6.87 18.68 -30.95
N VAL A 26 -6.37 19.60 -30.13
CA VAL A 26 -5.15 19.41 -29.32
C VAL A 26 -5.37 19.81 -27.86
N PHE A 27 -4.53 19.30 -26.96
CA PHE A 27 -4.69 19.43 -25.50
C PHE A 27 -4.30 20.80 -24.94
N PHE A 28 -5.04 21.24 -23.92
CA PHE A 28 -4.80 22.48 -23.17
C PHE A 28 -3.70 22.40 -22.13
N ASP A 29 -3.15 21.23 -21.80
CA ASP A 29 -2.22 21.07 -20.68
C ASP A 29 -0.96 20.28 -21.08
N GLU A 30 0.15 20.54 -20.40
CA GLU A 30 1.45 19.91 -20.66
C GLU A 30 1.42 18.38 -20.50
N GLU A 31 0.52 17.86 -19.67
CA GLU A 31 0.35 16.42 -19.43
C GLU A 31 -0.61 15.74 -20.44
N ASN A 32 -1.20 16.52 -21.36
CA ASN A 32 -2.13 16.06 -22.39
C ASN A 32 -3.37 15.33 -21.83
N LYS A 33 -3.95 15.83 -20.74
CA LYS A 33 -5.16 15.28 -20.11
C LYS A 33 -6.43 16.07 -20.44
N ILE A 34 -6.32 17.35 -20.79
CA ILE A 34 -7.44 18.28 -20.93
C ILE A 34 -7.62 18.63 -22.41
N GLU A 35 -8.57 17.99 -23.09
CA GLU A 35 -8.85 18.26 -24.50
C GLU A 35 -9.74 19.50 -24.71
N PHE A 36 -10.64 19.78 -23.77
CA PHE A 36 -11.51 20.95 -23.80
C PHE A 36 -11.78 21.49 -22.39
N ILE A 37 -12.09 22.78 -22.29
CA ILE A 37 -12.44 23.44 -21.03
C ILE A 37 -13.92 23.80 -21.08
N ASN A 38 -14.74 23.15 -20.26
CA ASN A 38 -16.17 23.43 -20.14
C ASN A 38 -16.46 24.54 -19.10
N ALA A 39 -17.73 24.94 -18.96
CA ALA A 39 -18.13 26.00 -18.03
C ALA A 39 -17.71 25.74 -16.57
N GLU A 40 -17.90 24.51 -16.08
CA GLU A 40 -17.52 24.12 -14.72
C GLU A 40 -16.01 24.20 -14.50
N LEU A 41 -15.22 23.67 -15.44
CA LEU A 41 -13.77 23.72 -15.37
C LEU A 41 -13.24 25.15 -15.50
N ASN A 42 -13.85 25.99 -16.35
CA ASN A 42 -13.48 27.39 -16.49
C ASN A 42 -13.78 28.21 -15.22
N GLU A 43 -14.97 28.04 -14.62
CA GLU A 43 -15.30 28.66 -13.34
C GLU A 43 -14.34 28.19 -12.26
N ASN A 44 -13.95 26.91 -12.32
CA ASN A 44 -13.01 26.36 -11.38
C ASN A 44 -11.60 26.96 -11.52
N LEU A 45 -11.06 27.03 -12.73
CA LEU A 45 -9.68 27.47 -12.99
C LEU A 45 -9.55 28.98 -13.17
N ASN A 46 -10.67 29.70 -13.32
CA ASN A 46 -10.75 31.14 -13.54
C ASN A 46 -9.93 31.61 -14.76
N LEU A 47 -10.09 30.92 -15.91
CA LEU A 47 -9.23 31.08 -17.09
C LEU A 47 -9.76 32.08 -18.14
N PHE A 48 -11.06 32.07 -18.42
CA PHE A 48 -11.73 32.81 -19.50
C PHE A 48 -12.88 33.69 -18.96
N THR A 49 -12.60 34.44 -17.89
CA THR A 49 -13.59 35.27 -17.19
C THR A 49 -14.17 36.41 -18.03
N GLU A 50 -13.48 36.80 -19.10
CA GLU A 50 -13.85 37.84 -20.02
C GLU A 50 -15.01 37.47 -20.96
N TYR A 51 -15.39 36.18 -21.02
CA TYR A 51 -16.49 35.68 -21.86
C TYR A 51 -17.75 35.42 -21.01
N PRO A 52 -18.70 36.37 -20.92
CA PRO A 52 -19.93 36.17 -20.16
C PRO A 52 -20.73 35.00 -20.75
N GLY A 53 -21.20 34.11 -19.89
CA GLY A 53 -21.92 32.91 -20.32
C GLY A 53 -21.05 31.90 -21.07
N PHE A 54 -19.75 31.82 -20.74
CA PHE A 54 -18.82 30.81 -21.26
C PHE A 54 -19.44 29.40 -21.25
N LYS A 55 -19.26 28.66 -22.36
CA LYS A 55 -19.74 27.29 -22.52
C LYS A 55 -18.58 26.31 -22.65
N GLU A 56 -17.69 26.57 -23.61
CA GLU A 56 -16.61 25.65 -23.96
C GLU A 56 -15.45 26.40 -24.61
N ALA A 57 -14.22 25.92 -24.41
CA ALA A 57 -13.06 26.27 -25.20
C ALA A 57 -12.36 25.01 -25.74
N ARG A 58 -11.93 25.05 -27.01
CA ARG A 58 -11.12 24.03 -27.69
C ARG A 58 -9.94 24.66 -28.41
N VAL A 59 -8.81 23.97 -28.47
CA VAL A 59 -7.69 24.35 -29.35
C VAL A 59 -7.63 23.41 -30.53
N PHE A 60 -7.50 23.97 -31.72
CA PHE A 60 -7.32 23.24 -32.96
C PHE A 60 -5.98 23.59 -33.58
N GLN A 61 -5.26 22.60 -34.10
CA GLN A 61 -4.06 22.77 -34.89
C GLN A 61 -4.41 22.70 -36.37
N SER A 62 -4.02 23.72 -37.15
CA SER A 62 -4.27 23.78 -38.60
C SER A 62 -3.03 23.45 -39.44
N ASP A 63 -1.83 23.75 -38.93
CA ASP A 63 -0.54 23.36 -39.49
C ASP A 63 0.49 23.18 -38.34
N GLU A 64 1.77 22.94 -38.65
CA GLU A 64 2.79 22.67 -37.63
C GLU A 64 2.97 23.80 -36.61
N ASN A 65 2.65 25.05 -36.96
CA ASN A 65 2.93 26.23 -36.12
C ASN A 65 1.73 27.16 -35.88
N THR A 66 0.56 26.82 -36.41
CA THR A 66 -0.65 27.62 -36.35
C THR A 66 -1.75 26.89 -35.60
N PHE A 67 -2.18 27.50 -34.49
CA PHE A 67 -3.22 27.00 -33.62
C PHE A 67 -4.39 27.99 -33.58
N PHE A 68 -5.58 27.48 -33.27
CA PHE A 68 -6.79 28.27 -33.13
C PHE A 68 -7.49 27.91 -31.82
N LEU A 69 -7.58 28.88 -30.92
CA LEU A 69 -8.41 28.78 -29.74
C LEU A 69 -9.83 29.20 -30.10
N VAL A 70 -10.76 28.27 -30.01
CA VAL A 70 -12.18 28.46 -30.25
C VAL A 70 -12.91 28.52 -28.92
N ILE A 71 -13.55 29.64 -28.61
CA ILE A 71 -14.31 29.86 -27.39
C ILE A 71 -15.77 30.08 -27.73
N GLN A 72 -16.64 29.23 -27.18
CA GLN A 72 -18.09 29.36 -27.29
C GLN A 72 -18.66 29.97 -26.01
N TYR A 73 -19.51 30.99 -26.15
CA TYR A 73 -20.11 31.69 -25.03
C TYR A 73 -21.49 32.25 -25.41
N GLN A 74 -22.32 32.56 -24.41
CA GLN A 74 -23.69 33.00 -24.59
C GLN A 74 -23.86 34.45 -24.12
N GLN A 75 -24.23 35.35 -25.04
CA GLN A 75 -24.48 36.76 -24.77
C GLN A 75 -25.80 37.19 -25.44
N ASN A 76 -26.68 37.86 -24.67
CA ASN A 76 -28.01 38.29 -25.12
C ASN A 76 -28.86 37.14 -25.73
N ASN A 77 -28.86 35.97 -25.07
CA ASN A 77 -29.53 34.74 -25.52
C ASN A 77 -29.12 34.22 -26.91
N LYS A 78 -27.96 34.66 -27.43
CA LYS A 78 -27.37 34.12 -28.66
C LYS A 78 -26.05 33.44 -28.34
N LEU A 79 -25.80 32.33 -29.01
CA LEU A 79 -24.50 31.64 -28.95
C LEU A 79 -23.54 32.39 -29.87
N HIS A 80 -22.39 32.77 -29.33
CA HIS A 80 -21.29 33.39 -30.04
C HIS A 80 -20.08 32.48 -30.00
N GLN A 81 -19.26 32.57 -31.04
CA GLN A 81 -18.01 31.84 -31.15
C GLN A 81 -16.91 32.86 -31.43
N ASN A 82 -15.92 32.95 -30.53
CA ASN A 82 -14.70 33.69 -30.78
C ASN A 82 -13.61 32.72 -31.23
N ARG A 83 -12.92 33.04 -32.31
CA ARG A 83 -11.81 32.26 -32.83
C ARG A 83 -10.55 33.12 -32.80
N VAL A 84 -9.60 32.75 -31.96
CA VAL A 84 -8.34 33.46 -31.74
C VAL A 84 -7.21 32.65 -32.37
N ALA A 85 -6.47 33.25 -33.30
CA ALA A 85 -5.26 32.65 -33.85
C ALA A 85 -4.12 32.73 -32.83
N LEU A 86 -3.41 31.62 -32.66
CA LEU A 86 -2.27 31.47 -31.76
C LEU A 86 -1.08 30.94 -32.57
N ASP A 87 0.09 31.53 -32.37
CA ASP A 87 1.34 30.91 -32.80
C ASP A 87 1.79 29.84 -31.80
N SER A 88 2.83 29.08 -32.14
CA SER A 88 3.38 28.03 -31.27
C SER A 88 3.76 28.54 -29.88
N ALA A 89 4.27 29.78 -29.76
CA ALA A 89 4.66 30.34 -28.47
C ALA A 89 3.44 30.65 -27.60
N ALA A 90 2.41 31.29 -28.17
CA ALA A 90 1.17 31.62 -27.49
C ALA A 90 0.38 30.36 -27.09
N TYR A 91 0.42 29.30 -27.90
CA TYR A 91 -0.15 28.01 -27.54
C TYR A 91 0.59 27.34 -26.37
N LEU A 92 1.93 27.35 -26.36
CA LEU A 92 2.71 26.82 -25.24
C LEU A 92 2.47 27.62 -23.95
N ASP A 93 2.37 28.95 -24.04
CA ASP A 93 2.03 29.80 -22.90
C ASP A 93 0.61 29.51 -22.38
N LEU A 94 -0.35 29.28 -23.27
CA LEU A 94 -1.69 28.82 -22.89
C LEU A 94 -1.63 27.47 -22.19
N LYS A 95 -0.88 26.50 -22.72
CA LYS A 95 -0.70 25.18 -22.09
C LYS A 95 -0.17 25.30 -20.67
N LYS A 96 0.90 26.06 -20.52
CA LYS A 96 1.53 26.32 -19.22
C LYS A 96 0.59 27.02 -18.25
N LYS A 97 -0.19 28.00 -18.72
CA LYS A 97 -1.19 28.72 -17.90
C LYS A 97 -2.26 27.77 -17.38
N VAL A 98 -2.80 26.90 -18.24
CA VAL A 98 -3.81 25.91 -17.84
C VAL A 98 -3.20 24.88 -16.89
N SER A 99 -2.04 24.32 -17.19
CA SER A 99 -1.33 23.39 -16.30
C SER A 99 -1.05 24.00 -14.93
N THR A 100 -0.62 25.27 -14.88
CA THR A 100 -0.37 25.97 -13.62
C THR A 100 -1.66 26.22 -12.84
N ALA A 101 -2.74 26.63 -13.50
CA ALA A 101 -4.04 26.84 -12.87
C ALA A 101 -4.62 25.52 -12.33
N PHE A 102 -4.49 24.45 -13.12
CA PHE A 102 -4.91 23.11 -12.76
C PHE A 102 -4.10 22.59 -11.58
N GLN A 103 -2.76 22.62 -11.64
CA GLN A 103 -1.89 22.23 -10.53
C GLN A 103 -2.14 23.07 -9.27
N LYS A 104 -2.35 24.38 -9.39
CA LYS A 104 -2.64 25.25 -8.24
C LYS A 104 -3.97 24.89 -7.57
N LYS A 105 -4.98 24.49 -8.34
CA LYS A 105 -6.29 24.10 -7.82
C LYS A 105 -6.33 22.65 -7.34
N ASP A 106 -5.67 21.74 -8.04
CA ASP A 106 -5.46 20.36 -7.58
C ASP A 106 -4.65 20.34 -6.29
N SER A 107 -3.56 21.13 -6.19
CA SER A 107 -2.81 21.25 -4.94
C SER A 107 -3.62 21.88 -3.79
N ALA A 108 -4.73 22.56 -4.10
CA ALA A 108 -5.64 23.13 -3.10
C ALA A 108 -6.86 22.24 -2.79
N ILE A 109 -7.14 21.18 -3.58
CA ILE A 109 -8.40 20.40 -3.51
C ILE A 109 -8.18 18.87 -3.50
N SER A 110 -7.11 18.34 -4.09
CA SER A 110 -6.73 16.92 -4.07
C SER A 110 -6.09 16.59 -2.73
N LEU A 111 -6.91 16.37 -1.70
CA LEU A 111 -6.43 15.73 -0.48
C LEU A 111 -5.90 14.33 -0.84
N ASP A 112 -4.63 14.06 -0.57
CA ASP A 112 -4.10 12.69 -0.69
C ASP A 112 -4.78 11.82 0.35
N ARG A 113 -5.59 10.85 -0.09
CA ARG A 113 -6.39 9.97 0.78
C ARG A 113 -6.13 8.50 0.53
N ASP A 114 -5.03 8.18 -0.14
CA ASP A 114 -4.72 6.81 -0.53
C ASP A 114 -4.53 5.90 0.69
N GLY A 115 -4.03 6.44 1.81
CA GLY A 115 -3.92 5.71 3.08
C GLY A 115 -5.21 5.62 3.89
N ARG A 116 -6.28 6.36 3.53
CA ARG A 116 -7.47 6.46 4.39
C ARG A 116 -8.13 5.09 4.63
N PRO A 117 -8.34 4.22 3.64
CA PRO A 117 -8.95 2.91 3.88
C PRO A 117 -8.12 2.04 4.84
N SER A 118 -6.80 1.94 4.62
CA SER A 118 -5.92 1.13 5.47
C SER A 118 -5.83 1.68 6.89
N TRP A 119 -5.82 3.01 7.04
CA TRP A 119 -5.84 3.68 8.34
C TRP A 119 -7.09 3.31 9.17
N LEU A 120 -8.28 3.41 8.56
CA LEU A 120 -9.54 3.08 9.22
C LEU A 120 -9.61 1.59 9.60
N VAL A 121 -9.19 0.71 8.69
CA VAL A 121 -9.16 -0.74 8.97
C VAL A 121 -8.19 -1.05 10.10
N GLY A 122 -6.96 -0.53 10.05
CA GLY A 122 -5.93 -0.80 11.06
C GLY A 122 -6.31 -0.30 12.45
N THR A 123 -6.79 0.94 12.58
CA THR A 123 -7.25 1.50 13.86
C THR A 123 -8.48 0.79 14.44
N THR A 124 -9.39 0.32 13.57
CA THR A 124 -10.52 -0.53 13.97
C THR A 124 -10.04 -1.87 14.48
N CYS A 125 -9.12 -2.54 13.76
CA CYS A 125 -8.52 -3.81 14.18
C CYS A 125 -7.76 -3.69 15.51
N LEU A 126 -6.98 -2.63 15.71
CA LEU A 126 -6.30 -2.36 16.99
C LEU A 126 -7.29 -2.18 18.14
N SER A 127 -8.39 -1.47 17.88
CA SER A 127 -9.39 -1.18 18.91
C SER A 127 -10.28 -2.37 19.23
N LEU A 128 -10.54 -3.27 18.27
CA LEU A 128 -11.24 -4.54 18.50
C LEU A 128 -10.33 -5.58 19.15
N GLY A 129 -9.09 -5.68 18.67
CA GLY A 129 -8.15 -6.74 19.02
C GLY A 129 -7.38 -6.50 20.32
N PHE A 130 -7.14 -5.24 20.69
CA PHE A 130 -6.39 -4.90 21.91
C PHE A 130 -7.10 -3.86 22.78
N TYR A 131 -7.36 -2.64 22.28
CA TYR A 131 -7.81 -1.55 23.16
C TYR A 131 -9.16 -1.84 23.84
N GLY A 132 -10.08 -2.49 23.12
CA GLY A 132 -11.43 -2.77 23.59
C GLY A 132 -11.45 -3.59 24.88
N TRP A 133 -10.58 -4.59 25.03
CA TRP A 133 -10.51 -5.37 26.26
C TRP A 133 -9.45 -4.84 27.23
N ALA A 134 -8.38 -4.20 26.75
CA ALA A 134 -7.33 -3.65 27.62
C ALA A 134 -7.85 -2.53 28.52
N ILE A 135 -8.65 -1.60 27.98
CA ILE A 135 -9.18 -0.45 28.74
C ILE A 135 -10.05 -0.89 29.94
N PRO A 136 -11.10 -1.71 29.80
CA PRO A 136 -11.89 -2.13 30.95
C PRO A 136 -11.06 -2.91 31.97
N THR A 137 -10.06 -3.70 31.54
CA THR A 137 -9.14 -4.39 32.46
C THR A 137 -8.29 -3.41 33.26
N ILE A 138 -7.66 -2.41 32.61
CA ILE A 138 -6.80 -1.41 33.30
C ILE A 138 -7.58 -0.61 34.34
N PHE A 139 -8.88 -0.37 34.11
CA PHE A 139 -9.74 0.41 35.00
C PHE A 139 -10.60 -0.45 35.95
N ASP A 140 -10.36 -1.76 36.02
CA ASP A 140 -11.11 -2.70 36.86
C ASP A 140 -12.65 -2.59 36.65
N ILE A 141 -13.06 -2.46 35.39
CA ILE A 141 -14.46 -2.32 34.99
C ILE A 141 -15.02 -3.71 34.69
N ASP A 142 -16.07 -4.11 35.43
CA ASP A 142 -16.70 -5.41 35.32
C ASP A 142 -18.14 -5.40 34.78
N GLY A 143 -18.63 -6.59 34.45
CA GLY A 143 -20.04 -6.85 34.12
C GLY A 143 -20.53 -6.08 32.89
N LYS A 144 -21.71 -5.47 33.00
CA LYS A 144 -22.33 -4.71 31.88
C LYS A 144 -21.49 -3.50 31.47
N SER A 145 -20.83 -2.87 32.44
CA SER A 145 -19.96 -1.71 32.17
C SER A 145 -18.74 -2.12 31.35
N ALA A 146 -18.15 -3.29 31.61
CA ALA A 146 -17.01 -3.80 30.85
C ALA A 146 -17.36 -3.99 29.37
N VAL A 147 -18.50 -4.65 29.10
CA VAL A 147 -19.00 -4.88 27.73
C VAL A 147 -19.32 -3.57 27.03
N ALA A 148 -19.93 -2.60 27.73
CA ALA A 148 -20.20 -1.29 27.17
C ALA A 148 -18.90 -0.54 26.82
N THR A 149 -17.91 -0.54 27.72
CA THR A 149 -16.59 0.07 27.48
C THR A 149 -15.86 -0.58 26.32
N TYR A 150 -15.91 -1.91 26.20
CA TYR A 150 -15.37 -2.64 25.05
C TYR A 150 -15.98 -2.14 23.74
N LEU A 151 -17.31 -2.20 23.62
CA LEU A 151 -18.02 -1.81 22.39
C LEU A 151 -17.78 -0.34 22.03
N LEU A 152 -17.81 0.55 23.02
CA LEU A 152 -17.56 1.99 22.81
C LEU A 152 -16.12 2.25 22.36
N THR A 153 -15.13 1.59 22.98
CA THR A 153 -13.72 1.72 22.60
C THR A 153 -13.49 1.20 21.19
N SER A 154 -14.04 0.04 20.85
CA SER A 154 -13.93 -0.54 19.51
C SER A 154 -14.60 0.35 18.45
N ALA A 155 -15.78 0.93 18.73
CA ALA A 155 -16.44 1.87 17.84
C ALA A 155 -15.65 3.19 17.68
N ALA A 156 -15.07 3.70 18.77
CA ALA A 156 -14.23 4.89 18.74
C ALA A 156 -12.99 4.70 17.85
N GLY A 157 -12.44 3.48 17.82
CA GLY A 157 -11.37 3.05 16.92
C GLY A 157 -11.62 3.29 15.44
N PHE A 158 -12.88 3.25 15.00
CA PHE A 158 -13.25 3.60 13.63
C PHE A 158 -13.68 5.07 13.52
N LEU A 159 -14.60 5.50 14.38
CA LEU A 159 -15.28 6.78 14.25
C LEU A 159 -14.33 7.97 14.42
N VAL A 160 -13.41 7.92 15.39
CA VAL A 160 -12.47 9.01 15.63
C VAL A 160 -11.52 9.19 14.43
N PRO A 161 -10.82 8.15 13.95
CA PRO A 161 -10.06 8.22 12.70
C PRO A 161 -10.87 8.64 11.46
N TYR A 162 -12.12 8.20 11.34
CA TYR A 162 -13.01 8.55 10.23
C TYR A 162 -13.23 10.06 10.13
N PHE A 163 -13.60 10.71 11.25
CA PHE A 163 -13.83 12.15 11.28
C PHE A 163 -12.54 12.97 11.18
N ILE A 164 -11.43 12.50 11.77
CA ILE A 164 -10.13 13.17 11.64
C ILE A 164 -9.64 13.17 10.19
N SER A 165 -9.82 12.05 9.48
CA SER A 165 -9.35 11.86 8.09
C SER A 165 -10.26 12.49 7.04
N GLU A 166 -11.47 12.95 7.40
CA GLU A 166 -12.43 13.51 6.44
C GLU A 166 -11.96 14.82 5.80
N ARG A 167 -11.03 15.54 6.42
CA ARG A 167 -10.56 16.87 5.98
C ARG A 167 -9.04 17.00 6.01
N ARG A 168 -8.32 15.88 5.98
CA ARG A 168 -6.86 15.85 6.07
C ARG A 168 -6.25 14.97 5.00
N ASP A 169 -5.05 15.36 4.58
CA ASP A 169 -4.17 14.47 3.85
C ASP A 169 -3.81 13.30 4.75
N LEU A 170 -3.91 12.12 4.17
CA LEU A 170 -3.59 10.86 4.78
C LEU A 170 -3.00 9.95 3.70
N SER A 171 -1.71 10.13 3.49
CA SER A 171 -0.95 9.31 2.55
C SER A 171 -0.86 7.86 3.04
N TYR A 172 -0.57 6.94 2.11
CA TYR A 172 -0.31 5.54 2.44
C TYR A 172 0.75 5.38 3.54
N SER A 173 1.87 6.10 3.44
CA SER A 173 2.99 6.01 4.39
C SER A 173 2.59 6.43 5.80
N GLN A 174 1.75 7.46 5.93
CA GLN A 174 1.21 7.87 7.23
C GLN A 174 0.31 6.78 7.82
N ALA A 175 -0.61 6.23 7.02
CA ALA A 175 -1.47 5.14 7.46
C ALA A 175 -0.67 3.91 7.90
N GLN A 176 0.30 3.51 7.07
CA GLN A 176 1.09 2.29 7.27
C GLN A 176 2.00 2.40 8.49
N LEU A 177 2.77 3.48 8.66
CA LEU A 177 3.60 3.65 9.86
C LEU A 177 2.79 3.80 11.12
N SER A 178 1.64 4.44 11.03
CA SER A 178 0.78 4.64 12.18
C SER A 178 0.10 3.34 12.61
N ASN A 179 -0.39 2.53 11.67
CA ASN A 179 -0.89 1.18 11.96
C ASN A 179 0.21 0.25 12.47
N TYR A 180 1.38 0.29 11.84
CA TYR A 180 2.55 -0.48 12.27
C TYR A 180 2.94 -0.10 13.69
N GLY A 181 3.17 1.19 13.97
CA GLY A 181 3.50 1.69 15.31
C GLY A 181 2.41 1.42 16.34
N GLY A 182 1.13 1.48 15.95
CA GLY A 182 0.04 1.04 16.81
C GLY A 182 0.14 -0.44 17.20
N ALA A 183 0.36 -1.32 16.22
CA ALA A 183 0.47 -2.76 16.46
C ALA A 183 1.77 -3.12 17.21
N THR A 184 2.92 -2.66 16.74
CA THR A 184 4.22 -2.93 17.36
C THR A 184 4.39 -2.21 18.68
N GLY A 185 3.76 -1.06 18.88
CA GLY A 185 3.81 -0.33 20.14
C GLY A 185 3.16 -1.08 21.30
N ILE A 186 2.27 -2.05 21.03
CA ILE A 186 1.80 -3.00 22.04
C ILE A 186 2.98 -3.86 22.53
N LEU A 187 3.74 -4.42 21.59
CA LEU A 187 4.94 -5.19 21.88
C LEU A 187 6.03 -4.31 22.50
N HIS A 188 6.32 -3.14 21.96
CA HIS A 188 7.32 -2.23 22.50
C HIS A 188 6.94 -1.74 23.89
N GLY A 189 5.66 -1.49 24.19
CA GLY A 189 5.23 -1.17 25.54
C GLY A 189 5.42 -2.34 26.51
N PHE A 190 5.19 -3.58 26.06
CA PHE A 190 5.55 -4.77 26.84
C PHE A 190 7.08 -4.83 27.08
N LEU A 191 7.89 -4.66 26.04
CA LEU A 191 9.35 -4.66 26.15
C LEU A 191 9.85 -3.52 27.05
N PHE A 192 9.27 -2.32 26.94
CA PHE A 192 9.61 -1.17 27.75
C PHE A 192 9.28 -1.44 29.22
N TYR A 193 8.13 -2.06 29.49
CA TYR A 193 7.76 -2.47 30.85
C TYR A 193 8.75 -3.49 31.45
N GLU A 194 9.09 -4.53 30.69
CA GLU A 194 10.04 -5.56 31.11
C GLU A 194 11.47 -4.99 31.24
N LEU A 195 11.82 -3.96 30.44
CA LEU A 195 13.10 -3.26 30.53
C LEU A 195 13.34 -2.63 31.91
N PHE A 196 12.27 -2.15 32.55
CA PHE A 196 12.31 -1.58 33.90
C PHE A 196 11.92 -2.57 35.01
N ASN A 197 11.88 -3.88 34.69
CA ASN A 197 11.54 -4.96 35.63
C ASN A 197 10.21 -4.76 36.36
N GLY A 198 9.18 -4.24 35.69
CA GLY A 198 7.88 -4.11 36.32
C GLY A 198 7.26 -5.48 36.68
N ASP A 199 6.47 -5.53 37.76
CA ASP A 199 5.85 -6.75 38.30
C ASP A 199 4.30 -6.74 38.34
N ASN A 200 3.69 -5.56 38.18
CA ASN A 200 2.25 -5.34 38.10
C ASN A 200 1.66 -5.58 36.68
N LYS A 201 0.68 -6.47 36.57
CA LYS A 201 0.04 -6.81 35.29
C LYS A 201 -0.75 -5.65 34.68
N ASP A 202 -1.36 -4.81 35.50
CA ASP A 202 -2.22 -3.71 35.04
C ASP A 202 -1.36 -2.54 34.53
N GLU A 203 -0.24 -2.26 35.21
CA GLU A 203 0.76 -1.30 34.75
C GLU A 203 1.39 -1.75 33.42
N ARG A 204 1.62 -3.05 33.25
CA ARG A 204 2.09 -3.61 31.98
C ARG A 204 1.10 -3.36 30.85
N LEU A 205 -0.18 -3.68 31.06
CA LEU A 205 -1.23 -3.42 30.07
C LEU A 205 -1.38 -1.92 29.77
N ALA A 206 -1.30 -1.07 30.79
CA ALA A 206 -1.32 0.38 30.62
C ALA A 206 -0.12 0.88 29.81
N THR A 207 1.08 0.34 30.03
CA THR A 207 2.28 0.67 29.27
C THR A 207 2.16 0.21 27.82
N MET A 208 1.66 -1.00 27.57
CA MET A 208 1.37 -1.52 26.23
C MET A 208 0.37 -0.63 25.48
N LEU A 209 -0.72 -0.22 26.13
CA LEU A 209 -1.71 0.70 25.56
C LEU A 209 -1.10 2.09 25.28
N GLY A 210 -0.39 2.65 26.25
CA GLY A 210 0.20 3.98 26.14
C GLY A 210 1.24 4.08 25.02
N VAL A 211 2.16 3.10 24.94
CA VAL A 211 3.19 3.06 23.88
C VAL A 211 2.55 2.77 22.52
N SER A 212 1.56 1.89 22.43
CA SER A 212 0.80 1.65 21.20
C SER A 212 0.16 2.93 20.65
N VAL A 213 -0.54 3.71 21.49
CA VAL A 213 -1.14 4.99 21.07
C VAL A 213 -0.06 6.01 20.70
N ALA A 214 1.03 6.09 21.47
CA ALA A 214 2.13 7.01 21.20
C ALA A 214 2.83 6.72 19.87
N GLU A 215 3.15 5.46 19.59
CA GLU A 215 3.79 5.04 18.34
C GLU A 215 2.84 5.12 17.14
N LEU A 216 1.54 4.89 17.35
CA LEU A 216 0.53 5.19 16.35
C LEU A 216 0.59 6.67 15.94
N VAL A 217 0.54 7.60 16.89
CA VAL A 217 0.64 9.03 16.59
C VAL A 217 2.00 9.40 15.97
N ALA A 218 3.09 8.87 16.52
CA ALA A 218 4.44 9.12 16.01
C ALA A 218 4.60 8.62 14.56
N GLY A 219 4.06 7.44 14.24
CA GLY A 219 4.06 6.87 12.89
C GLY A 219 3.29 7.72 11.89
N PHE A 220 2.15 8.28 12.30
CA PHE A 220 1.38 9.21 11.45
C PHE A 220 2.18 10.48 11.09
N ILE A 221 2.96 10.99 12.05
CA ILE A 221 3.81 12.17 11.85
C ILE A 221 5.03 11.82 11.00
N ALA A 222 5.71 10.70 11.32
CA ALA A 222 6.92 10.25 10.65
C ALA A 222 6.69 9.82 9.20
N GLY A 223 5.50 9.31 8.88
CA GLY A 223 5.14 8.94 7.50
C GLY A 223 4.92 10.11 6.56
N LYS A 224 4.93 11.35 7.05
CA LYS A 224 4.82 12.54 6.22
C LYS A 224 6.02 12.63 5.27
N ASN A 225 5.76 12.80 3.98
CA ASN A 225 6.76 12.91 2.90
C ASN A 225 7.55 11.62 2.57
N LEU A 226 7.16 10.46 3.11
CA LEU A 226 7.74 9.17 2.69
C LEU A 226 6.93 8.58 1.53
N TYR A 227 7.61 8.00 0.54
CA TYR A 227 6.93 7.21 -0.49
C TYR A 227 6.62 5.79 0.02
N LYS A 228 5.69 5.08 -0.64
CA LYS A 228 5.13 3.82 -0.12
C LYS A 228 6.17 2.74 0.18
N GLY A 229 6.96 2.35 -0.82
CA GLY A 229 7.94 1.28 -0.64
C GLY A 229 9.08 1.63 0.32
N TYR A 230 9.38 2.92 0.55
CA TYR A 230 10.26 3.35 1.64
C TYR A 230 9.73 2.88 2.99
N THR A 231 8.45 3.15 3.22
CA THR A 231 7.77 2.81 4.46
C THR A 231 7.70 1.30 4.66
N ASP A 232 7.42 0.54 3.60
CA ASP A 232 7.26 -0.91 3.70
C ASP A 232 8.58 -1.62 3.95
N ILE A 233 9.66 -1.24 3.27
CA ILE A 233 10.98 -1.85 3.54
C ILE A 233 11.50 -1.44 4.93
N MET A 234 11.22 -0.21 5.35
CA MET A 234 11.59 0.29 6.68
C MET A 234 10.87 -0.44 7.81
N THR A 235 9.55 -0.64 7.70
CA THR A 235 8.78 -1.37 8.71
C THR A 235 9.06 -2.88 8.70
N SER A 236 9.30 -3.47 7.51
CA SER A 236 9.71 -4.87 7.40
C SER A 236 11.05 -5.14 8.10
N THR A 237 12.06 -4.32 7.81
CA THR A 237 13.38 -4.44 8.45
C THR A 237 13.34 -4.15 9.94
N ALA A 238 12.47 -3.26 10.43
CA ALA A 238 12.19 -3.08 11.86
C ALA A 238 11.63 -4.36 12.51
N SER A 239 10.71 -5.07 11.84
CA SER A 239 10.17 -6.35 12.32
C SER A 239 11.25 -7.44 12.39
N PHE A 240 12.09 -7.56 11.36
CA PHE A 240 13.25 -8.46 11.40
C PHE A 240 14.24 -8.06 12.48
N GLY A 241 14.50 -6.76 12.64
CA GLY A 241 15.33 -6.23 13.71
C GLY A 241 14.83 -6.65 15.10
N THR A 242 13.52 -6.55 15.34
CA THR A 242 12.87 -7.03 16.57
C THR A 242 13.14 -8.52 16.79
N ALA A 243 12.86 -9.34 15.77
CA ALA A 243 13.06 -10.78 15.82
C ALA A 243 14.53 -11.18 16.04
N TYR A 244 15.46 -10.46 15.39
CA TYR A 244 16.89 -10.66 15.58
C TYR A 244 17.34 -10.25 16.98
N GLY A 245 16.79 -9.16 17.54
CA GLY A 245 17.03 -8.80 18.94
C GLY A 245 16.62 -9.90 19.91
N PHE A 246 15.43 -10.49 19.72
CA PHE A 246 15.01 -11.67 20.50
C PHE A 246 15.95 -12.88 20.34
N GLY A 247 16.35 -13.20 19.11
CA GLY A 247 17.22 -14.35 18.84
C GLY A 247 18.67 -14.14 19.32
N LEU A 248 19.20 -12.92 19.23
CA LEU A 248 20.50 -12.56 19.79
C LEU A 248 20.47 -12.58 21.32
N ALA A 249 19.38 -12.11 21.93
CA ALA A 249 19.21 -12.24 23.38
C ALA A 249 19.24 -13.70 23.84
N ALA A 250 18.66 -14.62 23.06
CA ALA A 250 18.71 -16.05 23.35
C ALA A 250 20.16 -16.55 23.26
N THR A 251 20.82 -16.30 22.13
CA THR A 251 22.21 -16.70 21.86
C THR A 251 23.20 -16.19 22.90
N LEU A 252 23.00 -14.96 23.38
CA LEU A 252 23.88 -14.32 24.36
C LEU A 252 23.51 -14.69 25.81
N GLY A 253 22.54 -15.57 26.03
CA GLY A 253 22.09 -15.99 27.37
C GLY A 253 21.41 -14.88 28.17
N LEU A 254 20.89 -13.84 27.51
CA LEU A 254 20.28 -12.67 28.17
C LEU A 254 18.93 -12.97 28.84
N TYR A 255 18.34 -14.13 28.57
CA TYR A 255 17.13 -14.62 29.26
C TYR A 255 17.44 -15.25 30.62
N SER A 256 18.62 -15.85 30.79
CA SER A 256 18.98 -16.67 31.95
C SER A 256 19.72 -15.89 33.05
N SER A 257 19.91 -14.58 32.86
CA SER A 257 20.62 -13.73 33.82
C SER A 257 19.70 -13.34 34.98
N ASP A 258 19.77 -14.08 36.09
CA ASP A 258 19.04 -13.82 37.35
C ASP A 258 19.21 -12.38 37.88
N LYS A 259 20.26 -11.67 37.43
CA LYS A 259 20.57 -10.33 37.91
C LYS A 259 19.93 -9.22 37.10
N VAL A 260 19.46 -9.46 35.87
CA VAL A 260 18.88 -8.42 35.01
C VAL A 260 17.87 -9.02 34.02
N LYS A 261 16.61 -9.17 34.44
CA LYS A 261 15.50 -9.70 33.62
C LYS A 261 15.15 -8.84 32.39
N SER A 262 15.83 -7.72 32.20
CA SER A 262 15.50 -6.68 31.22
C SER A 262 16.35 -6.65 29.95
N TYR A 263 17.44 -7.41 29.87
CA TYR A 263 18.37 -7.32 28.73
C TYR A 263 17.85 -7.91 27.42
N TRP A 264 17.01 -8.96 27.47
CA TRP A 264 16.35 -9.46 26.26
C TRP A 264 15.39 -8.41 25.67
N ALA A 265 14.70 -7.65 26.54
CA ALA A 265 13.80 -6.60 26.12
C ALA A 265 14.56 -5.41 25.51
N ALA A 266 15.69 -5.02 26.12
CA ALA A 266 16.62 -4.05 25.54
C ALA A 266 17.11 -4.48 24.16
N SER A 267 17.47 -5.76 24.00
CA SER A 267 17.97 -6.30 22.74
C SER A 267 16.91 -6.26 21.64
N ALA A 268 15.66 -6.62 21.94
CA ALA A 268 14.54 -6.53 20.99
C ALA A 268 14.25 -5.07 20.57
N LEU A 269 14.22 -4.12 21.52
CA LEU A 269 14.03 -2.70 21.23
C LEU A 269 15.18 -2.12 20.38
N LEU A 270 16.44 -2.42 20.74
CA LEU A 270 17.61 -2.01 19.95
C LEU A 270 17.61 -2.64 18.56
N GLY A 271 17.18 -3.91 18.46
CA GLY A 271 17.00 -4.60 17.21
C GLY A 271 15.99 -3.89 16.31
N THR A 272 14.85 -3.50 16.85
CA THR A 272 13.83 -2.71 16.13
C THR A 272 14.41 -1.41 15.59
N ALA A 273 15.10 -0.64 16.44
CA ALA A 273 15.71 0.64 16.05
C ALA A 273 16.79 0.46 14.98
N ALA A 274 17.63 -0.57 15.10
CA ALA A 274 18.61 -0.93 14.09
C ALA A 274 17.95 -1.34 12.77
N GLY A 275 16.83 -2.06 12.83
CA GLY A 275 16.01 -2.43 11.68
C GLY A 275 15.48 -1.20 10.93
N TYR A 276 14.85 -0.25 11.64
CA TYR A 276 14.42 1.04 11.08
C TYR A 276 15.57 1.76 10.36
N TYR A 277 16.75 1.83 10.99
CA TYR A 277 17.92 2.49 10.44
C TYR A 277 18.42 1.80 9.16
N VAL A 278 18.51 0.46 9.17
CA VAL A 278 18.91 -0.32 7.98
C VAL A 278 17.92 -0.15 6.84
N GLY A 279 16.61 -0.25 7.12
CA GLY A 279 15.58 -0.05 6.11
C GLY A 279 15.59 1.35 5.51
N SER A 280 15.81 2.38 6.32
CA SER A 280 15.98 3.76 5.87
C SER A 280 17.19 3.91 4.92
N ILE A 281 18.34 3.32 5.26
CA ILE A 281 19.52 3.31 4.36
C ILE A 281 19.19 2.59 3.04
N MET A 282 18.53 1.44 3.11
CA MET A 282 18.14 0.67 1.92
C MET A 282 17.23 1.51 1.01
N ALA A 283 16.18 2.11 1.56
CA ALA A 283 15.21 2.91 0.83
C ALA A 283 15.74 4.25 0.29
N ASN A 284 16.79 4.79 0.91
CA ASN A 284 17.51 5.97 0.40
C ASN A 284 18.43 5.61 -0.77
N LYS A 285 18.99 4.39 -0.77
CA LYS A 285 19.95 3.94 -1.80
C LYS A 285 19.28 3.31 -3.02
N TYR A 286 18.13 2.68 -2.82
CA TYR A 286 17.37 1.99 -3.86
C TYR A 286 15.91 2.39 -3.79
N HIS A 287 15.28 2.55 -4.94
CA HIS A 287 13.83 2.71 -5.02
C HIS A 287 13.19 1.34 -4.82
N TYR A 288 12.25 1.24 -3.88
CA TYR A 288 11.42 0.06 -3.69
C TYR A 288 9.98 0.41 -4.02
N THR A 289 9.29 -0.45 -4.74
CA THR A 289 7.82 -0.48 -4.72
C THR A 289 7.33 -1.20 -3.45
N PRO A 290 6.06 -1.03 -3.03
CA PRO A 290 5.49 -1.84 -1.95
C PRO A 290 5.57 -3.34 -2.24
N GLY A 291 5.33 -3.75 -3.48
CA GLY A 291 5.44 -5.16 -3.87
C GLY A 291 6.86 -5.70 -3.73
N ASP A 292 7.89 -4.91 -4.05
CA ASP A 292 9.28 -5.32 -3.82
C ASP A 292 9.55 -5.56 -2.34
N ALA A 293 9.03 -4.69 -1.45
CA ALA A 293 9.18 -4.84 -0.01
C ALA A 293 8.53 -6.13 0.50
N PHE A 294 7.33 -6.47 0.04
CA PHE A 294 6.68 -7.76 0.35
C PHE A 294 7.50 -8.96 -0.12
N VAL A 295 8.03 -8.91 -1.34
CA VAL A 295 8.86 -9.99 -1.89
C VAL A 295 10.14 -10.15 -1.08
N VAL A 296 10.88 -9.06 -0.81
CA VAL A 296 12.11 -9.10 0.01
C VAL A 296 11.81 -9.68 1.40
N THR A 297 10.73 -9.22 2.03
CA THR A 297 10.25 -9.73 3.33
C THR A 297 9.99 -11.22 3.27
N THR A 298 9.29 -11.69 2.24
CA THR A 298 8.95 -13.11 2.05
C THR A 298 10.22 -13.97 1.91
N PHE A 299 11.21 -13.51 1.14
CA PHE A 299 12.51 -14.19 1.08
C PHE A 299 13.19 -14.25 2.46
N GLY A 300 13.14 -13.17 3.24
CA GLY A 300 13.65 -13.14 4.61
C GLY A 300 12.95 -14.12 5.56
N LEU A 301 11.62 -14.26 5.43
CA LEU A 301 10.82 -15.20 6.23
C LEU A 301 11.15 -16.64 5.86
N VAL A 302 11.16 -16.99 4.57
CA VAL A 302 11.53 -18.33 4.08
C VAL A 302 12.96 -18.67 4.47
N GLY A 303 13.88 -17.72 4.31
CA GLY A 303 15.29 -17.86 4.72
C GLY A 303 15.44 -18.18 6.20
N GLY A 304 14.63 -17.58 7.09
CA GLY A 304 14.63 -17.89 8.51
C GLY A 304 13.93 -19.21 8.85
N TYR A 305 12.84 -19.52 8.14
CA TYR A 305 12.03 -20.71 8.39
C TYR A 305 12.73 -22.03 8.01
N VAL A 306 13.47 -22.04 6.91
CA VAL A 306 14.17 -23.24 6.42
C VAL A 306 15.16 -23.81 7.46
N PRO A 307 16.11 -23.03 8.02
CA PRO A 307 17.00 -23.54 9.06
C PRO A 307 16.26 -24.06 10.30
N VAL A 308 15.19 -23.38 10.74
CA VAL A 308 14.39 -23.86 11.88
C VAL A 308 13.81 -25.23 11.60
N SER A 309 13.23 -25.43 10.41
CA SER A 309 12.65 -26.72 10.03
C SER A 309 13.69 -27.85 10.00
N LEU A 310 14.90 -27.58 9.49
CA LEU A 310 15.99 -28.55 9.43
C LEU A 310 16.53 -28.90 10.81
N LEU A 311 16.61 -27.91 11.72
CA LEU A 311 17.06 -28.13 13.10
C LEU A 311 16.08 -29.01 13.88
N VAL A 312 14.77 -28.79 13.72
CA VAL A 312 13.73 -29.64 14.32
C VAL A 312 13.80 -31.04 13.73
N LEU A 313 13.92 -31.19 12.40
CA LEU A 313 14.06 -32.49 11.75
C LEU A 313 15.30 -33.27 12.21
N ALA A 314 16.40 -32.57 12.44
CA ALA A 314 17.62 -33.16 12.99
C ALA A 314 17.52 -33.51 14.49
N ASN A 315 16.36 -33.27 15.13
CA ASN A 315 16.16 -33.41 16.58
C ASN A 315 17.23 -32.66 17.38
N THR A 316 17.63 -31.48 16.90
CA THR A 316 18.62 -30.65 17.60
C THR A 316 17.95 -30.01 18.79
N ASN A 317 18.52 -30.17 19.98
CA ASN A 317 18.07 -29.44 21.16
C ASN A 317 18.25 -27.93 20.89
N PHE A 318 17.15 -27.17 20.96
CA PHE A 318 17.19 -25.71 20.92
C PHE A 318 17.89 -25.18 22.17
N ASN A 319 19.21 -25.17 22.14
CA ASN A 319 20.00 -24.36 23.05
C ASN A 319 20.10 -22.93 22.52
N ASP A 320 20.60 -22.05 23.37
CA ASP A 320 20.76 -20.62 23.09
C ASP A 320 21.43 -20.33 21.73
N ASN A 321 22.43 -21.13 21.32
CA ASN A 321 23.17 -20.91 20.07
C ASN A 321 22.39 -21.30 18.80
N VAL A 322 21.31 -22.07 18.92
CA VAL A 322 20.50 -22.50 17.77
C VAL A 322 19.73 -21.34 17.14
N ALA A 323 19.48 -20.26 17.90
CA ALA A 323 18.81 -19.06 17.40
C ALA A 323 19.60 -18.29 16.33
N LEU A 324 20.92 -18.51 16.21
CA LEU A 324 21.73 -17.89 15.15
C LEU A 324 21.38 -18.39 13.75
N PHE A 325 20.99 -19.65 13.61
CA PHE A 325 20.68 -20.23 12.29
C PHE A 325 19.50 -19.55 11.59
N PRO A 326 18.32 -19.34 12.23
CA PRO A 326 17.24 -18.57 11.62
C PRO A 326 17.65 -17.12 11.31
N ILE A 327 18.46 -16.48 12.15
CA ILE A 327 18.95 -15.12 11.89
C ILE A 327 19.78 -15.09 10.60
N LEU A 328 20.79 -15.97 10.50
CA LEU A 328 21.67 -16.03 9.33
C LEU A 328 20.91 -16.43 8.06
N GLY A 329 20.01 -17.40 8.16
CA GLY A 329 19.16 -17.80 7.03
C GLY A 329 18.24 -16.67 6.58
N SER A 330 17.64 -15.93 7.53
CA SER A 330 16.79 -14.79 7.24
C SER A 330 17.55 -13.63 6.60
N LEU A 331 18.76 -13.31 7.10
CA LEU A 331 19.65 -12.33 6.47
C LEU A 331 20.04 -12.73 5.05
N GLY A 332 20.37 -14.01 4.84
CA GLY A 332 20.64 -14.57 3.51
C GLY A 332 19.44 -14.46 2.58
N GLY A 333 18.24 -14.73 3.10
CA GLY A 333 16.96 -14.53 2.40
C GLY A 333 16.74 -13.08 2.00
N LEU A 334 16.80 -12.14 2.96
CA LEU A 334 16.66 -10.71 2.70
C LEU A 334 17.66 -10.21 1.66
N PHE A 335 18.92 -10.62 1.76
CA PHE A 335 19.96 -10.28 0.80
C PHE A 335 19.64 -10.82 -0.60
N LEU A 336 19.24 -12.09 -0.70
CA LEU A 336 18.86 -12.70 -1.97
C LEU A 336 17.63 -12.02 -2.59
N GLY A 337 16.58 -11.79 -1.79
CA GLY A 337 15.37 -11.09 -2.24
C GLY A 337 15.69 -9.68 -2.73
N HIS A 338 16.52 -8.94 -1.99
CA HIS A 338 16.97 -7.62 -2.43
C HIS A 338 17.74 -7.69 -3.74
N TYR A 339 18.71 -8.61 -3.85
CA TYR A 339 19.54 -8.77 -5.04
C TYR A 339 18.70 -9.09 -6.28
N LEU A 340 17.75 -10.03 -6.16
CA LEU A 340 16.89 -10.44 -7.27
C LEU A 340 15.88 -9.36 -7.70
N ASN A 341 15.54 -8.42 -6.79
CA ASN A 341 14.57 -7.36 -7.06
C ASN A 341 15.19 -6.05 -7.57
N LYS A 342 16.51 -5.90 -7.63
CA LYS A 342 17.17 -4.63 -8.01
C LYS A 342 16.73 -4.02 -9.35
N GLU A 343 16.24 -4.83 -10.28
CA GLU A 343 15.82 -4.41 -11.62
C GLU A 343 14.33 -4.66 -11.89
N LYS A 344 13.57 -4.90 -10.83
CA LYS A 344 12.15 -5.26 -10.86
C LYS A 344 11.37 -4.28 -9.99
N ASP A 345 10.13 -4.02 -10.40
CA ASP A 345 9.22 -3.10 -9.71
C ASP A 345 7.89 -3.83 -9.45
N PHE A 346 7.86 -4.78 -8.51
CA PHE A 346 6.64 -5.55 -8.28
C PHE A 346 5.48 -4.66 -7.84
N SER A 347 4.33 -4.73 -8.51
CA SER A 347 3.12 -4.07 -8.02
C SER A 347 2.71 -4.61 -6.64
N ASP A 348 1.99 -3.81 -5.86
CA ASP A 348 1.47 -4.16 -4.52
C ASP A 348 0.78 -5.54 -4.55
N GLY A 349 -0.04 -5.79 -5.58
CA GLY A 349 -0.74 -7.06 -5.73
C GLY A 349 0.17 -8.24 -6.02
N ASN A 350 1.20 -8.06 -6.84
CA ASN A 350 2.16 -9.13 -7.10
C ASN A 350 2.93 -9.48 -5.82
N GLY A 351 3.35 -8.49 -5.04
CA GLY A 351 4.02 -8.72 -3.76
C GLY A 351 3.14 -9.50 -2.77
N VAL A 352 1.88 -9.06 -2.59
CA VAL A 352 0.90 -9.75 -1.73
C VAL A 352 0.62 -11.17 -2.21
N LEU A 353 0.52 -11.41 -3.52
CA LEU A 353 0.33 -12.75 -4.08
C LEU A 353 1.54 -13.66 -3.80
N VAL A 354 2.77 -13.16 -3.94
CA VAL A 354 3.97 -13.92 -3.59
C VAL A 354 3.97 -14.29 -2.11
N GLU A 355 3.68 -13.34 -1.21
CA GLU A 355 3.64 -13.60 0.23
C GLU A 355 2.55 -14.62 0.61
N LEU A 356 1.29 -14.35 0.24
CA LEU A 356 0.16 -15.22 0.58
C LEU A 356 0.30 -16.60 -0.03
N GLY A 357 0.77 -16.71 -1.28
CA GLY A 357 0.97 -17.98 -1.94
C GLY A 357 2.15 -18.78 -1.37
N THR A 358 3.18 -18.10 -0.85
CA THR A 358 4.25 -18.72 -0.06
C THR A 358 3.71 -19.28 1.25
N ILE A 359 2.91 -18.51 1.99
CA ILE A 359 2.26 -18.98 3.23
C ILE A 359 1.32 -20.16 2.94
N ALA A 360 0.49 -20.07 1.91
CA ALA A 360 -0.43 -21.13 1.52
C ALA A 360 0.31 -22.41 1.14
N SER A 361 1.43 -22.30 0.42
CA SER A 361 2.26 -23.46 0.05
C SER A 361 3.01 -24.02 1.25
N ALA A 362 3.39 -23.19 2.22
CA ALA A 362 3.95 -23.65 3.49
C ALA A 362 2.93 -24.45 4.30
N LEU A 363 1.70 -23.96 4.43
CA LEU A 363 0.61 -24.65 5.11
C LEU A 363 0.22 -25.95 4.39
N PHE A 364 0.15 -25.93 3.06
CA PHE A 364 -0.11 -27.11 2.26
C PHE A 364 0.97 -28.18 2.45
N GLY A 365 2.25 -27.80 2.39
CA GLY A 365 3.38 -28.68 2.66
C GLY A 365 3.34 -29.26 4.08
N ALA A 366 3.06 -28.43 5.09
CA ALA A 366 2.95 -28.89 6.47
C ALA A 366 1.75 -29.84 6.66
N GLY A 367 0.61 -29.55 6.02
CA GLY A 367 -0.56 -30.43 6.02
C GLY A 367 -0.28 -31.79 5.40
N LEU A 368 0.46 -31.85 4.29
CA LEU A 368 0.94 -33.12 3.73
C LEU A 368 1.89 -33.83 4.69
N GLY A 369 2.84 -33.12 5.28
CA GLY A 369 3.74 -33.67 6.31
C GLY A 369 2.98 -34.31 7.47
N TYR A 370 1.91 -33.64 7.94
CA TYR A 370 1.05 -34.13 9.01
C TYR A 370 0.24 -35.37 8.62
N LEU A 371 -0.22 -35.48 7.37
CA LEU A 371 -0.92 -36.67 6.89
C LEU A 371 -0.02 -37.92 6.88
N PHE A 372 1.28 -37.76 6.67
CA PHE A 372 2.23 -38.88 6.57
C PHE A 372 3.05 -39.13 7.83
N SER A 373 3.12 -38.16 8.75
CA SER A 373 3.95 -38.25 9.95
C SER A 373 3.39 -37.41 11.10
N ASN A 374 3.53 -37.94 12.33
CA ASN A 374 3.30 -37.19 13.56
C ASN A 374 4.58 -36.49 14.08
N ASP A 375 5.71 -36.68 13.39
CA ASP A 375 6.97 -36.04 13.75
C ASP A 375 6.96 -34.56 13.35
N SER A 376 7.15 -33.69 14.34
CA SER A 376 7.14 -32.24 14.14
C SER A 376 8.21 -31.75 13.16
N GLY A 377 9.36 -32.42 13.09
CA GLY A 377 10.44 -32.11 12.16
C GLY A 377 10.05 -32.39 10.71
N VAL A 378 9.41 -33.53 10.46
CA VAL A 378 8.85 -33.89 9.15
C VAL A 378 7.78 -32.88 8.72
N ILE A 379 6.87 -32.51 9.63
CA ILE A 379 5.80 -31.54 9.36
C ILE A 379 6.37 -30.19 8.97
N LEU A 380 7.29 -29.65 9.78
CA LEU A 380 7.90 -28.33 9.53
C LEU A 380 8.77 -28.34 8.27
N SER A 381 9.51 -29.42 8.02
CA SER A 381 10.36 -29.53 6.83
C SER A 381 9.55 -29.62 5.54
N ALA A 382 8.44 -30.36 5.57
CA ALA A 382 7.50 -30.39 4.45
C ALA A 382 6.87 -29.00 4.22
N GLY A 383 6.55 -28.28 5.29
CA GLY A 383 6.11 -26.88 5.20
C GLY A 383 7.19 -25.95 4.65
N ALA A 384 8.45 -26.09 5.08
CA ALA A 384 9.55 -25.29 4.55
C ALA A 384 9.78 -25.56 3.06
N ALA A 385 9.78 -26.83 2.64
CA ALA A 385 9.83 -27.21 1.23
C ALA A 385 8.67 -26.59 0.43
N GLY A 386 7.45 -26.64 0.97
CA GLY A 386 6.28 -25.98 0.41
C GLY A 386 6.47 -24.48 0.25
N SER A 387 6.98 -23.79 1.26
CA SER A 387 7.25 -22.35 1.22
C SER A 387 8.28 -21.98 0.15
N VAL A 388 9.37 -22.74 0.02
CA VAL A 388 10.41 -22.53 -0.99
C VAL A 388 9.84 -22.71 -2.40
N LEU A 389 9.06 -23.77 -2.62
CA LEU A 389 8.42 -24.03 -3.92
C LEU A 389 7.39 -22.96 -4.27
N GLY A 390 6.56 -22.54 -3.30
CA GLY A 390 5.57 -21.48 -3.46
C GLY A 390 6.21 -20.14 -3.82
N LEU A 391 7.23 -19.74 -3.06
CA LEU A 391 8.01 -18.53 -3.32
C LEU A 391 8.66 -18.60 -4.70
N ALA A 392 9.41 -19.66 -5.01
CA ALA A 392 10.12 -19.78 -6.28
C ALA A 392 9.15 -19.76 -7.49
N GLY A 393 8.04 -20.50 -7.40
CA GLY A 393 7.04 -20.57 -8.46
C GLY A 393 6.35 -19.24 -8.73
N LEU A 394 5.86 -18.57 -7.68
CA LEU A 394 5.16 -17.30 -7.82
C LEU A 394 6.10 -16.16 -8.17
N TYR A 395 7.28 -16.13 -7.57
CA TYR A 395 8.32 -15.17 -7.93
C TYR A 395 8.67 -15.28 -9.41
N SER A 396 8.97 -16.48 -9.91
CA SER A 396 9.31 -16.68 -11.33
C SER A 396 8.17 -16.24 -12.24
N SER A 397 6.91 -16.60 -11.92
CA SER A 397 5.75 -16.28 -12.76
C SER A 397 5.41 -14.79 -12.82
N LEU A 398 5.60 -14.08 -11.71
CA LEU A 398 5.22 -12.66 -11.59
C LEU A 398 6.38 -11.72 -11.93
N SER A 399 7.63 -12.19 -11.83
CA SER A 399 8.78 -11.32 -12.01
C SER A 399 8.94 -10.79 -13.45
N ASP A 400 8.51 -11.56 -14.45
CA ASP A 400 8.49 -11.13 -15.85
C ASP A 400 7.44 -10.04 -16.13
N LYS A 401 6.44 -9.92 -15.25
CA LYS A 401 5.34 -8.94 -15.34
C LYS A 401 5.57 -7.70 -14.47
N SER A 402 6.68 -7.65 -13.74
CA SER A 402 6.95 -6.60 -12.75
C SER A 402 6.94 -5.19 -13.34
N LYS A 403 7.37 -4.97 -14.59
CA LYS A 403 7.36 -3.63 -15.21
C LYS A 403 6.00 -3.17 -15.77
N SER A 404 4.94 -3.97 -15.64
CA SER A 404 3.59 -3.61 -16.11
C SER A 404 2.70 -3.20 -14.95
N ASP A 405 2.15 -1.98 -15.00
CA ASP A 405 1.25 -1.39 -14.00
C ASP A 405 -0.07 -2.16 -13.88
N TYR A 406 -0.03 -3.37 -13.30
CA TYR A 406 -1.22 -4.05 -12.82
C TYR A 406 -1.54 -3.50 -11.43
N SER A 407 -2.33 -2.43 -11.42
CA SER A 407 -3.02 -1.96 -10.22
C SER A 407 -4.10 -2.97 -9.82
N LEU A 408 -4.15 -3.33 -8.52
CA LEU A 408 -5.25 -4.11 -7.93
C LEU A 408 -6.58 -3.36 -7.90
N ASN A 409 -6.71 -2.19 -8.54
CA ASN A 409 -7.99 -1.48 -8.67
C ASN A 409 -9.10 -2.34 -9.31
N ASN A 410 -8.75 -3.44 -9.99
CA ASN A 410 -9.71 -4.40 -10.54
C ASN A 410 -10.07 -5.56 -9.58
N LEU A 411 -9.37 -5.75 -8.46
CA LEU A 411 -9.72 -6.73 -7.44
C LEU A 411 -10.77 -6.13 -6.51
N LYS A 412 -12.05 -6.38 -6.82
CA LYS A 412 -13.17 -5.97 -5.97
C LYS A 412 -13.47 -7.09 -4.98
N ILE A 413 -12.97 -6.95 -3.75
CA ILE A 413 -13.40 -7.78 -2.62
C ILE A 413 -14.69 -7.19 -2.06
N ASN A 414 -15.83 -7.73 -2.47
CA ASN A 414 -17.12 -7.35 -1.92
C ASN A 414 -17.40 -8.20 -0.68
N PHE A 415 -17.28 -7.57 0.49
CA PHE A 415 -17.74 -8.17 1.74
C PHE A 415 -19.25 -8.04 1.82
N GLN A 416 -19.95 -9.17 1.93
CA GLN A 416 -21.41 -9.19 2.08
C GLN A 416 -21.74 -9.56 3.53
N PRO A 417 -21.89 -8.58 4.44
CA PRO A 417 -22.13 -8.84 5.86
C PRO A 417 -23.45 -9.61 6.09
N SER A 418 -24.37 -9.60 5.12
CA SER A 418 -25.56 -10.46 5.12
C SER A 418 -25.25 -11.96 5.15
N GLY A 419 -24.06 -12.39 4.69
CA GLY A 419 -23.58 -13.77 4.80
C GLY A 419 -23.20 -14.20 6.22
N LEU A 420 -23.06 -13.26 7.17
CA LEU A 420 -22.84 -13.56 8.59
C LEU A 420 -24.15 -13.77 9.37
N LEU A 421 -25.29 -13.33 8.84
CA LEU A 421 -26.60 -13.44 9.50
C LEU A 421 -27.05 -14.88 9.80
N PRO A 422 -26.75 -15.90 8.96
CA PRO A 422 -27.07 -17.29 9.28
C PRO A 422 -26.25 -17.85 10.47
N VAL A 423 -25.06 -17.32 10.73
CA VAL A 423 -24.17 -17.79 11.82
C VAL A 423 -24.75 -17.49 13.20
N PHE A 424 -25.62 -16.47 13.32
CA PHE A 424 -26.23 -16.07 14.59
C PHE A 424 -27.69 -16.55 14.76
N SER A 425 -28.23 -17.31 13.80
CA SER A 425 -29.63 -17.75 13.82
C SER A 425 -29.76 -19.24 13.48
N ASN A 426 -30.08 -20.06 14.49
CA ASN A 426 -30.39 -21.50 14.40
C ASN A 426 -31.60 -21.85 13.49
N LYS A 427 -32.18 -20.89 12.77
CA LYS A 427 -33.42 -21.06 11.99
C LYS A 427 -33.24 -21.07 10.47
N TYR A 428 -32.01 -20.98 9.96
CA TYR A 428 -31.74 -20.86 8.52
C TYR A 428 -30.71 -21.89 8.01
N ASP A 429 -31.03 -23.18 8.12
CA ASP A 429 -30.15 -24.30 7.73
C ASP A 429 -29.91 -24.49 6.21
N LYS A 430 -30.38 -23.59 5.33
CA LYS A 430 -30.34 -23.84 3.87
C LYS A 430 -30.02 -22.65 2.96
N MET A 431 -29.46 -21.56 3.47
CA MET A 431 -29.02 -20.45 2.60
C MET A 431 -27.49 -20.42 2.47
N ASN A 432 -27.01 -20.81 1.29
CA ASN A 432 -25.61 -20.67 0.89
C ASN A 432 -25.35 -19.19 0.55
N LEU A 433 -25.07 -18.39 1.56
CA LEU A 433 -24.69 -16.99 1.38
C LEU A 433 -23.17 -16.88 1.51
N SER A 434 -22.51 -16.47 0.43
CA SER A 434 -21.05 -16.24 0.45
C SER A 434 -20.75 -15.02 1.30
N ILE A 435 -19.91 -15.17 2.34
CA ILE A 435 -19.46 -14.07 3.21
C ILE A 435 -18.56 -13.11 2.43
N VAL A 436 -17.82 -13.64 1.45
CA VAL A 436 -16.88 -12.89 0.63
C VAL A 436 -17.17 -13.20 -0.83
N ASN A 437 -17.30 -12.16 -1.66
CA ASN A 437 -17.32 -12.30 -3.11
C ASN A 437 -16.10 -11.59 -3.69
N VAL A 438 -15.19 -12.35 -4.30
CA VAL A 438 -14.01 -11.80 -4.96
C VAL A 438 -14.30 -11.74 -6.45
N LYS A 439 -14.40 -10.53 -7.01
CA LYS A 439 -14.46 -10.31 -8.46
C LYS A 439 -13.12 -9.79 -8.95
N TYR A 440 -12.66 -10.36 -10.06
CA TYR A 440 -11.51 -9.91 -10.81
C TYR A 440 -11.99 -9.53 -12.22
N ASP A 441 -11.96 -8.24 -12.52
CA ASP A 441 -12.28 -7.74 -13.86
C ASP A 441 -10.99 -7.81 -14.70
N PHE A 442 -10.94 -8.76 -15.65
CA PHE A 442 -9.81 -8.96 -16.58
C PHE A 442 -9.71 -7.85 -17.63
#